data_AF-A0A2X4TKI6-F1
#
_entry.id   AF-A0A2X4TKI6-F1
#
_cell.length_a   1.000
_cell.length_b   1.000
_cell.length_c   1.000
_cell.angle_alpha   90.00
_cell.angle_beta   90.00
_cell.angle_gamma   90.00
#
_symmetry.space_group_name_H-M   'P 1'
#
loop_
_entity.id
_entity.type
_entity.pdbx_description
1 polymer ?
#
loop_
_entity_poly.entity_id
_entity_poly.type
_entity_poly.pdbx_seq_one_letter_code
_entity_poly.pdbx_strand_id
1 'polypeptide(L)'
;MNLGALVSETRNPQTMDLDALPTPELVKRFNEQDTLVAEAVKATLPEVARAVDAAAAALQSGGRIIYMGAGTSGRLGVLDASECPPTFGVPHGLVVGLIAGGPGALLKAVEGAEDSQQAGRRRSCRAKSARRGSGGGACGVRSYSLCDWRSTLCAAVWLYHRCRLL
;
A
#
# COMPACT_ATOMS: atom_id res chain seq x y z
N MET A 1 9.20 -19.29 5.65
CA MET A 1 8.26 -19.04 4.53
C MET A 1 9.03 -19.36 3.26
N ASN A 2 8.51 -20.22 2.37
CA ASN A 2 9.22 -20.56 1.14
C ASN A 2 8.94 -19.49 0.09
N LEU A 3 9.93 -18.66 -0.22
CA LEU A 3 9.79 -17.54 -1.16
C LEU A 3 9.50 -18.02 -2.59
N GLY A 4 10.12 -19.12 -3.03
CA GLY A 4 9.96 -19.65 -4.39
C GLY A 4 8.57 -20.20 -4.72
N ALA A 5 7.66 -20.27 -3.75
CA ALA A 5 6.26 -20.63 -3.96
C ALA A 5 5.34 -19.42 -4.16
N LEU A 6 5.87 -18.19 -4.05
CA LEU A 6 5.12 -16.95 -4.27
C LEU A 6 5.17 -16.58 -5.74
N VAL A 7 4.02 -16.24 -6.33
CA VAL A 7 3.93 -15.83 -7.75
C VAL A 7 4.87 -14.66 -8.05
N SER A 8 5.03 -13.71 -7.13
CA SER A 8 5.95 -12.57 -7.29
C SER A 8 7.41 -12.95 -7.44
N GLU A 9 7.81 -14.12 -6.95
CA GLU A 9 9.18 -14.64 -7.00
C GLU A 9 9.37 -15.67 -8.12
N THR A 10 8.30 -15.99 -8.86
CA THR A 10 8.39 -16.87 -10.03
C THR A 10 8.87 -16.11 -11.26
N ARG A 11 9.59 -16.80 -12.14
CA ARG A 11 10.01 -16.23 -13.42
C ARG A 11 8.84 -16.24 -14.39
N ASN A 12 8.63 -15.12 -15.09
CA ASN A 12 7.65 -15.06 -16.16
C ASN A 12 8.19 -15.82 -17.40
N PRO A 13 7.50 -16.88 -17.88
CA PRO A 13 7.93 -17.64 -19.05
C PRO A 13 8.01 -16.80 -20.34
N GLN A 14 7.25 -15.70 -20.43
CA GLN A 14 7.18 -14.83 -21.61
C GLN A 14 8.36 -13.86 -21.74
N THR A 15 9.24 -13.81 -20.73
CA THR A 15 10.37 -12.87 -20.67
C THR A 15 11.69 -13.57 -20.34
N MET A 16 11.80 -14.86 -20.68
CA MET A 16 13.00 -15.66 -20.38
C MET A 16 14.23 -15.24 -21.18
N ASP A 17 14.05 -14.54 -22.29
CA ASP A 17 15.04 -14.04 -23.24
C ASP A 17 15.18 -12.51 -23.21
N LEU A 18 14.63 -11.85 -22.18
CA LEU A 18 14.49 -10.39 -22.11
C LEU A 18 15.82 -9.63 -22.27
N ASP A 19 16.93 -10.21 -21.78
CA ASP A 19 18.28 -9.65 -21.83
C ASP A 19 18.91 -9.68 -23.24
N ALA A 20 18.37 -10.49 -24.15
CA ALA A 20 18.83 -10.60 -25.53
C ALA A 20 18.00 -9.79 -26.53
N LEU A 21 16.88 -9.20 -26.10
CA LEU A 21 15.96 -8.47 -26.98
C LEU A 21 16.48 -7.08 -27.37
N PRO A 22 16.25 -6.63 -28.62
CA PRO A 22 16.38 -5.22 -28.97
C PRO A 22 15.45 -4.35 -28.13
N THR A 23 15.88 -3.12 -27.80
CA THR A 23 15.12 -2.20 -26.94
C THR A 23 13.64 -2.02 -27.34
N PRO A 24 13.27 -1.89 -28.63
CA PRO A 24 11.86 -1.78 -29.02
C PRO A 24 11.01 -3.00 -28.64
N GLU A 25 11.55 -4.20 -28.76
CA GLU A 25 10.84 -5.44 -28.37
C GLU A 25 10.80 -5.59 -26.85
N LEU A 26 11.85 -5.18 -26.14
CA LEU A 26 11.87 -5.16 -24.67
C LEU A 26 10.76 -4.27 -24.10
N VAL A 27 10.63 -3.03 -24.58
CA VAL A 27 9.56 -2.12 -24.10
C VAL A 27 8.17 -2.61 -24.48
N LYS A 28 8.04 -3.25 -25.65
CA LYS A 28 6.78 -3.88 -26.06
C LYS A 28 6.40 -5.02 -25.11
N ARG A 29 7.35 -5.88 -24.72
CA ARG A 29 7.11 -6.95 -23.73
C ARG A 29 6.68 -6.40 -22.37
N PHE A 30 7.25 -5.29 -21.92
CA PHE A 30 6.80 -4.62 -20.69
C PHE A 30 5.38 -4.11 -20.81
N ASN A 31 5.06 -3.41 -21.90
CA ASN A 31 3.72 -2.91 -22.11
C ASN A 31 2.68 -4.03 -22.21
N GLU A 32 3.01 -5.15 -22.86
CA GLU A 32 2.16 -6.34 -22.91
C GLU A 32 1.81 -6.84 -21.50
N GLN A 33 2.76 -6.85 -20.56
CA GLN A 33 2.48 -7.21 -19.16
C GLN A 33 1.66 -6.15 -18.42
N ASP A 34 1.92 -4.86 -18.67
CA ASP A 34 1.16 -3.77 -18.06
C ASP A 34 -0.33 -3.82 -18.42
N THR A 35 -0.69 -4.27 -19.63
CA THR A 35 -2.11 -4.42 -20.02
C THR A 35 -2.88 -5.38 -19.10
N LEU A 36 -2.20 -6.36 -18.50
CA LEU A 36 -2.82 -7.36 -17.62
C LEU A 36 -3.21 -6.77 -16.26
N VAL A 37 -2.60 -5.64 -15.87
CA VAL A 37 -2.88 -4.99 -14.58
C VAL A 37 -4.34 -4.57 -14.48
N ALA A 38 -4.90 -3.98 -15.53
CA ALA A 38 -6.30 -3.52 -15.51
C ALA A 38 -7.29 -4.69 -15.33
N GLU A 39 -7.06 -5.82 -15.99
CA GLU A 39 -7.87 -7.02 -15.81
C GLU A 39 -7.70 -7.65 -14.42
N ALA A 40 -6.49 -7.63 -13.86
CA ALA A 40 -6.27 -8.06 -12.47
C ALA A 40 -7.03 -7.16 -11.48
N VAL A 41 -7.02 -5.84 -11.66
CA VAL A 41 -7.79 -4.91 -10.82
C VAL A 41 -9.29 -5.18 -10.95
N LYS A 42 -9.79 -5.43 -12.16
CA LYS A 42 -11.20 -5.74 -12.41
C LYS A 42 -11.69 -6.93 -11.59
N ALA A 43 -10.86 -7.96 -11.41
CA ALA A 43 -11.18 -9.12 -10.58
C ALA A 43 -11.32 -8.79 -9.07
N THR A 44 -10.78 -7.65 -8.62
CA THR A 44 -10.77 -7.21 -7.21
C THR A 44 -11.81 -6.12 -6.90
N LEU A 45 -12.63 -5.71 -7.88
CA LEU A 45 -13.59 -4.61 -7.69
C LEU A 45 -14.56 -4.82 -6.51
N PRO A 46 -15.08 -6.04 -6.23
CA PRO A 46 -15.93 -6.25 -5.04
C PRO A 46 -15.21 -5.97 -3.72
N GLU A 47 -13.94 -6.37 -3.60
CA GLU A 47 -13.09 -6.11 -2.44
C GLU A 47 -12.81 -4.63 -2.29
N VAL A 48 -12.43 -3.97 -3.40
CA VAL A 48 -12.17 -2.52 -3.43
C VAL A 48 -13.42 -1.74 -3.00
N ALA A 49 -14.61 -2.10 -3.50
CA ALA A 49 -15.86 -1.47 -3.10
C ALA A 49 -16.12 -1.56 -1.59
N ARG A 50 -16.00 -2.77 -1.01
CA ARG A 50 -16.15 -2.95 0.46
C ARG A 50 -15.16 -2.09 1.25
N ALA A 51 -13.96 -1.93 0.71
CA ALA A 51 -12.90 -1.22 1.38
C ALA A 51 -13.08 0.31 1.27
N VAL A 52 -13.62 0.80 0.15
CA VAL A 52 -14.10 2.19 -0.02
C VAL A 52 -15.24 2.49 0.96
N ASP A 53 -16.23 1.61 1.10
CA ASP A 53 -17.35 1.79 2.04
C ASP A 53 -16.85 1.89 3.48
N ALA A 54 -15.91 1.01 3.87
CA ALA A 54 -15.30 1.04 5.19
C ALA A 54 -14.49 2.33 5.43
N ALA A 55 -13.75 2.80 4.43
CA ALA A 55 -13.01 4.05 4.50
C ALA A 55 -13.94 5.26 4.64
N ALA A 56 -15.03 5.30 3.86
CA ALA A 56 -16.04 6.34 3.94
C ALA A 56 -16.71 6.39 5.32
N ALA A 57 -17.11 5.24 5.87
CA ALA A 57 -17.67 5.16 7.22
C ALA A 57 -16.68 5.60 8.30
N ALA A 58 -15.39 5.27 8.16
CA ALA A 58 -14.35 5.72 9.07
C ALA A 58 -14.16 7.25 9.03
N LEU A 59 -14.18 7.85 7.83
CA LEU A 59 -14.08 9.31 7.68
C LEU A 59 -15.31 10.03 8.23
N GLN A 60 -16.52 9.54 7.95
CA GLN A 60 -17.78 10.12 8.45
C GLN A 60 -17.86 10.10 9.99
N SER A 61 -17.27 9.08 10.62
CA SER A 61 -17.17 8.99 12.09
C SER A 61 -16.03 9.81 12.70
N GLY A 62 -15.40 10.71 11.92
CA GLY A 62 -14.30 11.57 12.38
C GLY A 62 -12.94 10.87 12.48
N GLY A 63 -12.84 9.68 11.91
CA GLY A 63 -11.63 8.87 11.81
C GLY A 63 -10.65 9.36 10.74
N ARG A 64 -9.72 8.49 10.37
CA ARG A 64 -8.63 8.76 9.42
C ARG A 64 -8.30 7.52 8.62
N ILE A 65 -7.78 7.73 7.41
CA ILE A 65 -7.21 6.67 6.57
C ILE A 65 -5.71 6.63 6.78
N ILE A 66 -5.15 5.44 7.02
CA ILE A 66 -3.71 5.25 7.21
C ILE A 66 -3.20 4.18 6.24
N TYR A 67 -2.38 4.58 5.28
CA TYR A 67 -1.58 3.67 4.47
C TYR A 67 -0.29 3.32 5.21
N MET A 68 0.17 2.08 5.12
CA MET A 68 1.37 1.65 5.84
C MET A 68 2.14 0.57 5.09
N GLY A 69 3.22 0.93 4.40
CA GLY A 69 4.00 -0.03 3.62
C GLY A 69 5.50 0.10 3.81
N ALA A 70 6.26 -0.77 3.17
CA ALA A 70 7.71 -0.66 3.00
C ALA A 70 8.05 -0.45 1.51
N GLY A 71 9.27 0.01 1.23
CA GLY A 71 9.77 0.16 -0.15
C GLY A 71 8.79 0.91 -1.07
N THR A 72 8.53 0.34 -2.23
CA THR A 72 7.61 0.89 -3.24
C THR A 72 6.18 1.04 -2.71
N SER A 73 5.66 0.04 -1.98
CA SER A 73 4.31 0.11 -1.41
C SER A 73 4.16 1.25 -0.40
N GLY A 74 5.18 1.47 0.44
CA GLY A 74 5.18 2.59 1.37
C GLY A 74 5.22 3.95 0.66
N ARG A 75 6.00 4.07 -0.43
CA ARG A 75 6.09 5.31 -1.23
C ARG A 75 4.77 5.63 -1.92
N LEU A 76 4.12 4.65 -2.53
CA LEU A 76 2.83 4.84 -3.19
C LEU A 76 1.72 5.23 -2.20
N GLY A 77 1.73 4.68 -0.98
CA GLY A 77 0.83 5.14 0.08
C GLY A 77 1.11 6.58 0.55
N VAL A 78 2.37 7.01 0.56
CA VAL A 78 2.71 8.41 0.87
C VAL A 78 2.33 9.35 -0.27
N LEU A 79 2.50 8.93 -1.52
CA LEU A 79 2.10 9.67 -2.71
C LEU A 79 0.60 9.99 -2.67
N ASP A 80 -0.25 8.97 -2.55
CA ASP A 80 -1.71 9.13 -2.52
C ASP A 80 -2.17 10.06 -1.36
N ALA A 81 -1.61 9.85 -0.17
CA ALA A 81 -1.90 10.70 0.99
C ALA A 81 -1.50 12.18 0.78
N SER A 82 -0.42 12.43 0.04
CA SER A 82 0.08 13.78 -0.22
C SER A 82 -0.79 14.57 -1.20
N GLU A 83 -1.51 13.87 -2.08
CA GLU A 83 -2.39 14.48 -3.09
C GLU A 83 -3.78 14.80 -2.53
N CYS A 84 -4.17 14.19 -1.41
CA CYS A 84 -5.50 14.38 -0.83
C CYS A 84 -5.78 15.86 -0.42
N PRO A 85 -4.88 16.58 0.28
CA PRO A 85 -5.11 17.97 0.66
C PRO A 85 -5.33 18.94 -0.50
N PRO A 86 -4.46 19.00 -1.53
CA PRO A 86 -4.68 19.91 -2.65
C PRO A 86 -5.86 19.49 -3.55
N THR A 87 -6.17 18.20 -3.66
CA THR A 87 -7.24 17.70 -4.53
C THR A 87 -8.63 17.86 -3.91
N PHE A 88 -8.75 17.56 -2.62
CA PHE A 88 -10.06 17.51 -1.92
C PHE A 88 -10.23 18.58 -0.84
N GLY A 89 -9.23 19.45 -0.61
CA GLY A 89 -9.28 20.49 0.41
C GLY A 89 -9.25 19.97 1.85
N VAL A 90 -8.80 18.74 2.06
CA VAL A 90 -8.79 18.08 3.38
C VAL A 90 -7.48 18.35 4.15
N PRO A 91 -7.46 18.26 5.49
CA PRO A 91 -6.21 18.42 6.25
C PRO A 91 -5.21 17.28 5.99
N HIS A 92 -3.90 17.58 5.98
CA HIS A 92 -2.80 16.59 5.86
C HIS A 92 -2.86 15.43 6.89
N GLY A 93 -3.57 15.62 8.00
CA GLY A 93 -3.73 14.59 9.03
C GLY A 93 -4.90 13.63 8.78
N LEU A 94 -5.72 13.83 7.73
CA LEU A 94 -6.92 13.01 7.47
C LEU A 94 -6.57 11.68 6.77
N VAL A 95 -5.68 11.75 5.78
CA VAL A 95 -5.12 10.60 5.06
C VAL A 95 -3.61 10.62 5.28
N VAL A 96 -3.05 9.53 5.80
CA VAL A 96 -1.66 9.48 6.26
C VAL A 96 -0.93 8.28 5.65
N GLY A 97 0.18 8.51 4.95
CA GLY A 97 1.10 7.46 4.52
C GLY A 97 2.21 7.22 5.53
N LEU A 98 2.40 5.97 5.94
CA LEU A 98 3.50 5.52 6.80
C LEU A 98 4.42 4.60 6.00
N ILE A 99 5.71 4.93 5.98
CA ILE A 99 6.73 4.11 5.33
C ILE A 99 7.68 3.47 6.35
N ALA A 100 7.95 2.18 6.17
CA ALA A 100 8.99 1.45 6.91
C ALA A 100 10.35 2.14 6.72
N GLY A 101 11.13 2.27 7.80
CA GLY A 101 12.38 3.05 7.77
C GLY A 101 12.19 4.57 7.96
N GLY A 102 10.94 5.07 7.96
CA GLY A 102 10.64 6.48 8.23
C GLY A 102 10.92 7.42 7.04
N PRO A 103 10.91 8.75 7.25
CA PRO A 103 10.97 9.72 6.15
C PRO A 103 12.17 9.55 5.21
N GLY A 104 13.34 9.15 5.73
CA GLY A 104 14.52 8.86 4.90
C GLY A 104 14.30 7.74 3.88
N ALA A 105 13.40 6.80 4.16
CA ALA A 105 13.05 5.70 3.27
C ALA A 105 12.34 6.16 1.99
N LEU A 106 11.78 7.38 1.97
CA LEU A 106 11.23 7.98 0.76
C LEU A 106 12.32 8.19 -0.30
N LEU A 107 13.50 8.66 0.13
CA LEU A 107 14.60 9.01 -0.78
C LEU A 107 15.58 7.86 -1.02
N LYS A 108 15.83 7.02 0.00
CA LYS A 108 16.80 5.93 -0.08
C LYS A 108 16.22 4.66 0.50
N ALA A 109 16.36 3.53 -0.19
CA ALA A 109 15.94 2.24 0.35
C ALA A 109 16.66 1.95 1.68
N VAL A 110 15.91 1.41 2.63
CA VAL A 110 16.41 0.99 3.95
C VAL A 110 16.21 -0.52 4.05
N GLU A 111 17.28 -1.27 3.80
CA GLU A 111 17.29 -2.73 3.87
C GLU A 111 16.86 -3.24 5.25
N GLY A 112 16.06 -4.29 5.29
CA GLY A 112 15.55 -4.92 6.52
C GLY A 112 14.54 -4.07 7.31
N ALA A 113 14.21 -2.85 6.85
CA ALA A 113 13.17 -2.06 7.48
C ALA A 113 11.80 -2.77 7.44
N GLU A 114 11.56 -3.60 6.42
CA GLU A 114 10.36 -4.42 6.21
C GLU A 114 10.33 -5.73 7.01
N ASP A 115 11.28 -5.96 7.92
CA ASP A 115 11.25 -7.14 8.80
C ASP A 115 10.88 -6.80 10.25
N SER A 116 10.88 -5.52 10.60
CA SER A 116 10.66 -5.08 11.99
C SER A 116 9.18 -4.91 12.36
N GLN A 117 8.55 -6.01 12.81
CA GLN A 117 7.17 -6.00 13.33
C GLN A 117 6.98 -4.99 14.48
N GLN A 118 7.96 -4.88 15.38
CA GLN A 118 7.89 -3.98 16.52
C GLN A 118 7.87 -2.50 16.07
N ALA A 119 8.66 -2.17 15.05
CA ALA A 119 8.70 -0.81 14.51
C ALA A 119 7.42 -0.45 13.73
N GLY A 120 6.79 -1.42 13.05
CA GLY A 120 5.47 -1.26 12.44
C GLY A 120 4.38 -0.97 13.49
N ARG A 121 4.31 -1.76 14.56
CA ARG A 121 3.36 -1.55 15.67
C ARG A 121 3.50 -0.17 16.30
N ARG A 122 4.74 0.25 16.62
CA ARG A 122 5.00 1.59 17.20
C ARG A 122 4.50 2.72 16.30
N ARG A 123 4.72 2.63 14.98
CA ARG A 123 4.26 3.64 14.01
C ARG A 123 2.74 3.68 13.92
N SER A 124 2.08 2.53 13.85
CA SER A 124 0.61 2.44 13.83
C SER A 124 0.00 3.05 15.09
N CYS A 125 0.51 2.72 16.28
CA CYS A 125 0.05 3.28 17.55
C CYS A 125 0.24 4.81 17.62
N ARG A 126 1.40 5.31 17.21
CA ARG A 126 1.69 6.76 17.21
C ARG A 126 0.77 7.49 16.23
N ALA A 127 0.58 6.94 15.03
CA ALA A 127 -0.31 7.52 14.05
C ALA A 127 -1.74 7.59 14.60
N LYS A 128 -2.25 6.52 15.22
CA LYS A 128 -3.56 6.49 15.91
C LYS A 128 -3.69 7.54 17.02
N SER A 129 -2.63 7.79 17.78
CA SER A 129 -2.65 8.71 18.94
C SER A 129 -2.52 10.21 18.58
N ALA A 130 -2.13 10.57 17.36
CA ALA A 130 -1.78 11.96 17.00
C ALA A 130 -2.96 12.97 16.95
N ARG A 131 -4.17 12.59 17.38
CA ARG A 131 -5.27 13.52 17.71
C ARG A 131 -5.61 13.37 19.20
N ARG A 132 -4.95 14.14 20.05
CA ARG A 132 -5.47 14.56 21.36
C ARG A 132 -5.50 16.08 21.39
N GLY A 133 -6.54 16.67 20.80
CA GLY A 133 -7.03 17.96 21.28
C GLY A 133 -7.80 17.71 22.58
N SER A 134 -7.64 18.59 23.56
CA SER A 134 -8.22 18.48 24.90
C SER A 134 -9.74 18.25 24.88
N GLY A 135 -10.18 17.07 25.27
CA GLY A 135 -11.59 16.71 25.40
C GLY A 135 -11.70 15.23 25.73
N GLY A 136 -11.94 14.91 27.00
CA GLY A 136 -12.03 13.54 27.51
C GLY A 136 -13.24 12.81 26.92
N GLY A 137 -12.97 11.87 26.02
CA GLY A 137 -13.91 10.87 25.54
C GLY A 137 -13.12 9.76 24.89
N ALA A 138 -13.18 8.55 25.45
CA ALA A 138 -12.54 7.37 24.89
C ALA A 138 -13.26 6.94 23.60
N CYS A 139 -13.07 7.68 22.51
CA CYS A 139 -13.53 7.27 21.19
C CYS A 139 -12.44 6.42 20.54
N GLY A 140 -12.69 5.11 20.42
CA GLY A 140 -11.78 4.17 19.80
C GLY A 140 -11.38 4.64 18.41
N VAL A 141 -10.12 5.02 18.25
CA VAL A 141 -9.54 5.38 16.96
C VAL A 141 -9.52 4.12 16.08
N ARG A 142 -10.60 3.91 15.32
CA ARG A 142 -10.69 2.92 14.26
C ARG A 142 -9.90 3.43 13.06
N SER A 143 -8.57 3.45 13.20
CA SER A 143 -7.69 3.62 12.06
C SER A 143 -7.67 2.34 11.25
N TYR A 144 -8.13 2.44 10.01
CA TYR A 144 -7.93 1.42 8.99
C TYR A 144 -6.46 1.45 8.56
N SER A 145 -5.82 0.28 8.55
CA SER A 145 -4.44 0.06 8.10
C SER A 145 -4.52 -0.80 6.86
N LEU A 146 -4.05 -0.29 5.73
CA LEU A 146 -4.35 -0.87 4.41
C LEU A 146 -3.24 -1.72 3.78
N CYS A 147 -2.16 -2.03 4.51
CA CYS A 147 -1.07 -2.82 3.95
C CYS A 147 -0.43 -3.76 4.99
N ASP A 148 -0.20 -5.01 4.56
CA ASP A 148 0.64 -6.00 5.23
C ASP A 148 2.11 -5.74 4.86
N TRP A 149 2.98 -6.00 5.82
CA TRP A 149 4.39 -5.61 5.88
C TRP A 149 5.30 -6.39 4.92
N ARG A 150 4.75 -7.35 4.16
CA ARG A 150 5.50 -8.35 3.37
C ARG A 150 5.15 -8.43 1.88
N SER A 151 4.36 -7.51 1.34
CA SER A 151 3.85 -7.61 -0.04
C SER A 151 4.05 -6.34 -0.85
N THR A 152 4.78 -6.47 -1.95
CA THR A 152 5.27 -5.42 -2.88
C THR A 152 4.19 -4.87 -3.83
N LEU A 153 2.91 -5.16 -3.59
CA LEU A 153 1.83 -4.71 -4.47
C LEU A 153 1.10 -3.53 -3.84
N CYS A 154 1.30 -2.35 -4.42
CA CYS A 154 0.55 -1.16 -4.11
C CYS A 154 -0.45 -0.89 -5.24
N ALA A 155 -1.71 -1.17 -4.98
CA ALA A 155 -2.85 -0.47 -5.56
C ALA A 155 -4.07 -0.78 -4.67
N ALA A 156 -4.74 0.27 -4.23
CA ALA A 156 -6.07 0.28 -3.61
C ALA A 156 -6.34 -0.78 -2.51
N VAL A 157 -6.25 -0.34 -1.26
CA VAL A 157 -7.16 -0.75 -0.18
C VAL A 157 -7.40 -2.28 -0.04
N TRP A 158 -6.37 -3.05 0.35
CA TRP A 158 -6.54 -4.51 0.51
C TRP A 158 -7.04 -4.90 1.91
N LEU A 159 -8.27 -5.40 1.97
CA LEU A 159 -8.78 -6.26 3.04
C LEU A 159 -8.18 -7.66 2.83
N TYR A 160 -7.67 -8.26 3.91
CA TYR A 160 -6.93 -9.52 3.94
C TYR A 160 -7.62 -10.66 3.16
N HIS A 161 -7.13 -10.96 1.96
CA HIS A 161 -7.25 -12.26 1.31
C HIS A 161 -5.90 -12.57 0.66
N ARG A 162 -5.27 -13.69 1.01
CA ARG A 162 -4.05 -14.17 0.35
C ARG A 162 -4.27 -14.21 -1.17
N CYS A 163 -3.34 -13.64 -1.96
CA CYS A 163 -3.11 -14.08 -3.34
C CYS A 163 -2.81 -15.58 -3.30
N ARG A 164 -3.83 -16.40 -3.55
CA ARG A 164 -3.73 -17.87 -3.63
C ARG A 164 -4.54 -18.44 -4.81
N LEU A 165 -4.87 -17.60 -5.79
CA LEU A 165 -5.58 -17.99 -7.00
C LEU A 165 -4.90 -17.32 -8.19
N LEU A 166 -3.73 -17.84 -8.54
CA LEU A 166 -3.29 -18.25 -9.87
C LEU A 166 -2.12 -19.23 -9.67
#